data_AF-K1U3C5-F1
#
_entry.id   AF-K1U3C5-F1
#
_cell.length_a   1.000
_cell.length_b   1.000
_cell.length_c   1.000
_cell.angle_alpha   90.00
_cell.angle_beta   90.00
_cell.angle_gamma   90.00
#
_symmetry.space_group_name_H-M   'P 1'
#
loop_
_entity.id
_entity.type
_entity.pdbx_description
1 polymer ?
#
loop_
_entity_poly.entity_id
_entity_poly.type
_entity_poly.pdbx_seq_one_letter_code
_entity_poly.pdbx_strand_id
1 'polypeptide(L)'
;MKHLQDYTAKNNFDYFIHKDLGGFLRRELDFYIKNEVMFLDDLDATRIMEHLAQVKAIKLVGEKIITFLAQLEDFQKKLWLKKKFVVGCDYCITLDRIPRTLYSEIIANNAQRNEWVRLFAIDEIKGDMMTEGYCEPLTEKFLEDNPFLVLDTKFFSAEFK
;
A
#
# COMPACT_ATOMS: atom_id res chain seq x y z
N MET A 1 17.48 13.37 13.40
CA MET A 1 16.26 14.00 12.83
C MET A 1 16.17 13.94 11.31
N LYS A 2 17.28 14.01 10.56
CA LYS A 2 17.26 13.96 9.08
C LYS A 2 16.63 12.69 8.49
N HIS A 3 17.00 11.51 9.02
CA HIS A 3 16.44 10.23 8.56
C HIS A 3 14.95 10.05 8.85
N LEU A 4 14.40 10.67 9.91
CA LEU A 4 12.97 10.60 10.22
C LEU A 4 12.18 11.51 9.27
N GLN A 5 12.68 12.71 9.00
CA GLN A 5 12.06 13.65 8.05
C GLN A 5 12.08 13.11 6.62
N ASP A 6 13.18 12.48 6.18
CA ASP A 6 13.27 11.84 4.86
C ASP A 6 12.28 10.65 4.72
N TYR A 7 12.06 9.93 5.82
CA TYR A 7 11.11 8.80 5.88
C TYR A 7 9.65 9.28 5.85
N THR A 8 9.32 10.32 6.62
CA THR A 8 7.99 10.94 6.62
C THR A 8 7.69 11.61 5.29
N ALA A 9 8.67 12.27 4.66
CA ALA A 9 8.50 12.89 3.34
C ALA A 9 8.22 11.82 2.27
N LYS A 10 9.01 10.74 2.21
CA LYS A 10 8.78 9.63 1.26
C LYS A 10 7.41 8.97 1.33
N ASN A 11 6.82 8.89 2.53
CA ASN A 11 5.52 8.26 2.75
C ASN A 11 4.33 9.24 2.72
N ASN A 12 4.57 10.55 2.64
CA ASN A 12 3.53 11.59 2.66
C ASN A 12 3.51 12.45 1.39
N PHE A 13 4.29 12.10 0.37
CA PHE A 13 4.09 12.65 -0.97
C PHE A 13 2.93 11.90 -1.63
N ASP A 14 1.80 12.60 -1.83
CA ASP A 14 0.77 12.15 -2.75
C ASP A 14 1.36 12.17 -4.17
N TYR A 15 1.87 11.01 -4.59
CA TYR A 15 2.29 10.78 -5.96
C TYR A 15 1.03 10.70 -6.81
N PHE A 16 0.59 11.84 -7.34
CA PHE A 16 -0.47 11.87 -8.33
C PHE A 16 0.02 11.16 -9.60
N ILE A 17 -0.35 9.89 -9.77
CA ILE A 17 -0.08 9.17 -11.01
C ILE A 17 -1.09 9.61 -12.06
N HIS A 18 -0.62 10.36 -13.05
CA HIS A 18 -1.48 10.89 -14.10
C HIS A 18 -1.91 9.78 -15.06
N LYS A 19 -3.21 9.75 -15.41
CA LYS A 19 -3.78 8.69 -16.25
C LYS A 19 -3.19 8.67 -17.68
N ASP A 20 -2.87 9.84 -18.24
CA ASP A 20 -2.30 10.03 -19.58
C ASP A 20 -1.37 11.27 -19.61
N LEU A 21 -0.19 11.17 -18.98
CA LEU A 21 0.74 12.31 -18.87
C LEU A 21 1.26 12.74 -20.24
N GLY A 22 1.58 11.77 -21.10
CA GLY A 22 2.12 12.05 -22.43
C GLY A 22 1.14 12.80 -23.32
N GLY A 23 -0.15 12.44 -23.33
CA GLY A 23 -1.17 13.19 -24.06
C GLY A 23 -1.38 14.58 -23.49
N PHE A 24 -1.37 14.73 -22.17
CA PHE A 24 -1.47 16.03 -21.49
C PHE A 24 -0.33 16.97 -21.91
N LEU A 25 0.92 16.57 -21.71
CA LEU A 25 2.06 17.45 -21.97
C LEU A 25 2.23 17.80 -23.46
N ARG A 26 1.83 16.92 -24.39
CA ARG A 26 1.83 17.25 -25.83
C ARG A 26 0.85 18.36 -26.17
N ARG A 27 -0.35 18.35 -25.57
CA ARG A 27 -1.33 19.43 -25.75
C ARG A 27 -0.83 20.74 -25.16
N GLU A 28 -0.20 20.67 -23.98
CA GLU A 28 0.41 21.86 -23.34
C GLU A 28 1.57 22.42 -24.17
N LEU A 29 2.42 21.55 -24.75
CA LEU A 29 3.50 21.98 -25.64
C LEU A 29 2.95 22.66 -26.90
N ASP A 30 1.92 22.10 -27.52
CA ASP A 30 1.27 22.71 -28.68
C ASP A 30 0.59 24.06 -28.31
N PHE A 31 0.00 24.17 -27.11
CA PHE A 31 -0.58 25.42 -26.60
C PHE A 31 0.50 26.49 -26.37
N TYR A 32 1.60 26.11 -25.73
CA TYR A 32 2.74 26.98 -25.48
C TYR A 32 3.35 27.52 -26.78
N ILE A 33 3.57 26.66 -27.78
CA ILE A 33 4.09 27.07 -29.08
C ILE A 33 3.16 28.08 -29.76
N LYS A 34 1.83 27.88 -29.68
CA LYS A 34 0.86 28.75 -30.32
C LYS A 34 0.72 30.12 -29.65
N ASN A 35 0.78 30.18 -28.33
CA ASN A 35 0.52 31.43 -27.60
C ASN A 35 1.77 32.24 -27.29
N GLU A 36 2.88 31.57 -26.94
CA GLU A 36 4.08 32.24 -26.44
C GLU A 36 5.18 32.33 -27.50
N VAL A 37 5.24 31.40 -28.45
CA VAL A 37 6.33 31.34 -29.46
C VAL A 37 5.89 31.90 -30.81
N MET A 38 4.62 31.73 -31.19
CA MET A 38 4.04 32.37 -32.38
C MET A 38 3.39 33.71 -32.02
N PHE A 39 4.17 34.78 -31.96
CA PHE A 39 3.61 36.13 -31.97
C PHE A 39 3.27 36.53 -33.41
N LEU A 40 1.98 36.64 -33.71
CA LEU A 40 1.46 36.98 -35.05
C LEU A 40 1.93 38.36 -35.56
N ASP A 41 2.20 39.30 -34.65
CA ASP A 41 2.65 40.65 -34.98
C ASP A 41 4.14 40.74 -35.39
N ASP A 42 4.94 39.69 -35.13
CA ASP A 42 6.40 39.65 -35.38
C ASP A 42 6.75 38.87 -36.68
N LEU A 43 5.72 38.47 -37.45
CA LEU A 43 5.85 37.71 -38.71
C LEU A 43 6.24 38.61 -39.90
N ASP A 44 7.36 39.32 -39.79
CA ASP A 44 8.02 39.91 -40.95
C ASP A 44 8.57 38.78 -41.83
N ALA A 45 8.29 38.83 -43.14
CA ALA A 45 8.62 37.78 -44.11
C ALA A 45 10.10 37.32 -44.09
N THR A 46 11.01 38.18 -43.60
CA THR A 46 12.43 37.92 -43.45
C THR A 46 12.80 37.06 -42.23
N ARG A 47 12.00 37.05 -41.16
CA ARG A 47 12.31 36.31 -39.91
C ARG A 47 11.51 35.02 -39.74
N ILE A 48 10.48 34.80 -40.57
CA ILE A 48 9.62 33.61 -40.53
C ILE A 48 10.44 32.30 -40.53
N MET A 49 11.50 32.21 -41.34
CA MET A 49 12.33 31.02 -41.39
C MET A 49 13.07 30.74 -40.06
N GLU A 50 13.53 31.79 -39.37
CA GLU A 50 14.22 31.67 -38.08
C GLU A 50 13.25 31.23 -36.98
N HIS A 51 12.06 31.84 -36.93
CA HIS A 51 11.00 31.44 -35.99
C HIS A 51 10.53 29.99 -36.22
N LEU A 52 10.37 29.57 -37.48
CA LEU A 52 10.04 28.18 -37.81
C LEU A 52 11.13 27.21 -37.39
N ALA A 53 12.41 27.59 -37.52
CA ALA A 53 13.52 26.78 -37.06
C ALA A 53 13.52 26.64 -35.53
N GLN A 54 13.26 27.73 -34.80
CA GLN A 54 13.14 27.72 -33.34
C GLN A 54 11.98 26.85 -32.86
N VAL A 55 10.78 27.00 -33.45
CA VAL A 55 9.61 26.17 -33.12
C VAL A 55 9.92 24.68 -33.35
N LYS A 56 10.58 24.33 -34.46
CA LYS A 56 10.99 22.95 -34.73
C LYS A 56 11.97 22.43 -33.68
N ALA A 57 12.93 23.24 -33.26
CA ALA A 57 13.90 22.85 -32.24
C ALA A 57 13.22 22.62 -30.88
N ILE A 58 12.34 23.53 -30.45
CA ILE A 58 11.58 23.41 -29.19
C ILE A 58 10.70 22.17 -29.23
N LYS A 59 9.96 21.97 -30.33
CA LYS A 59 9.08 20.79 -30.48
C LYS A 59 9.87 19.49 -30.42
N LEU A 60 11.01 19.41 -31.12
CA LEU A 60 11.86 18.22 -31.13
C LEU A 60 12.37 17.85 -29.73
N VAL A 61 12.87 18.83 -28.98
CA VAL A 61 13.41 18.60 -27.63
C VAL A 61 12.28 18.32 -26.64
N GLY A 62 11.19 19.08 -26.72
CA GLY A 62 10.00 18.91 -25.89
C GLY A 62 9.38 17.52 -26.05
N GLU A 63 9.19 17.05 -27.29
CA GLU A 63 8.64 15.71 -27.56
C GLU A 63 9.51 14.59 -26.98
N LYS A 64 10.84 14.74 -27.00
CA LYS A 64 11.76 13.76 -26.39
C LYS A 64 11.60 13.73 -24.87
N ILE A 65 11.56 14.90 -24.21
CA ILE A 65 11.37 15.00 -22.77
C ILE A 65 10.01 14.42 -22.38
N ILE A 66 8.94 14.78 -23.09
CA ILE A 66 7.59 14.29 -22.83
C ILE A 66 7.53 12.77 -22.98
N THR A 67 8.17 12.22 -24.01
CA THR A 67 8.21 10.77 -24.22
C THR A 67 8.90 10.06 -23.06
N PHE A 68 10.03 10.60 -22.58
CA PHE A 68 10.72 10.05 -21.42
C PHE A 68 9.88 10.10 -20.15
N LEU A 69 9.25 11.25 -19.85
CA LEU A 69 8.39 11.41 -18.68
C LEU A 69 7.16 10.50 -18.74
N ALA A 70 6.51 10.41 -19.91
CA ALA A 70 5.36 9.53 -20.10
C ALA A 70 5.71 8.05 -19.86
N GLN A 71 6.89 7.60 -20.31
CA GLN A 71 7.37 6.24 -20.05
C GLN A 71 7.57 5.95 -18.56
N LEU A 72 8.16 6.91 -17.83
CA LEU A 72 8.34 6.79 -16.37
C LEU A 72 6.98 6.71 -15.66
N GLU A 73 6.03 7.56 -16.07
CA GLU A 73 4.69 7.61 -15.49
C GLU A 73 3.91 6.32 -15.76
N ASP A 74 3.92 5.82 -16.99
CA ASP A 74 3.26 4.58 -17.37
C ASP A 74 3.82 3.38 -16.59
N PHE A 75 5.13 3.40 -16.31
CA PHE A 75 5.76 2.40 -15.45
C PHE A 75 5.25 2.48 -14.01
N GLN A 76 5.19 3.68 -13.41
CA GLN A 76 4.64 3.89 -12.07
C GLN A 76 3.17 3.46 -12.01
N LYS A 77 2.36 3.83 -13.00
CA LYS A 77 0.96 3.41 -13.14
C LYS A 77 0.82 1.90 -13.22
N LYS A 78 1.70 1.21 -13.95
CA LYS A 78 1.71 -0.24 -14.04
C LYS A 78 2.04 -0.90 -12.70
N LEU A 79 2.99 -0.36 -11.94
CA LEU A 79 3.30 -0.83 -10.59
C LEU A 79 2.14 -0.57 -9.63
N TRP A 80 1.51 0.60 -9.73
CA TRP A 80 0.37 0.98 -8.90
C TRP A 80 -0.86 0.09 -9.16
N LEU A 81 -1.17 -0.18 -10.42
CA LEU A 81 -2.28 -1.03 -10.84
C LEU A 81 -1.95 -2.53 -10.77
N LYS A 82 -0.73 -2.90 -10.36
CA LYS A 82 -0.35 -4.30 -10.22
C LYS A 82 -1.24 -4.92 -9.15
N LYS A 83 -2.11 -5.85 -9.56
CA LYS A 83 -2.96 -6.60 -8.63
C LYS A 83 -2.09 -7.21 -7.54
N LYS A 84 -2.40 -6.88 -6.28
CA LYS A 84 -1.73 -7.50 -5.14
C LYS A 84 -2.00 -8.99 -5.19
N PHE A 85 -0.93 -9.79 -5.29
CA PHE A 85 -1.03 -11.24 -5.23
C PHE A 85 -1.10 -11.62 -3.75
N VAL A 86 -2.22 -12.20 -3.33
CA VAL A 86 -2.41 -12.65 -1.95
C VAL A 86 -1.76 -14.04 -1.85
N VAL A 87 -0.69 -14.14 -1.05
CA VAL A 87 0.09 -15.39 -0.89
C VAL A 87 -0.58 -16.36 0.09
N GLY A 88 -1.44 -15.86 0.98
CA GLY A 88 -2.21 -16.65 1.92
C GLY A 88 -3.37 -15.85 2.50
N CYS A 89 -4.46 -16.55 2.83
CA CYS A 89 -5.62 -16.01 3.55
C CYS A 89 -5.75 -16.78 4.86
N ASP A 90 -5.29 -16.16 5.95
CA ASP A 90 -5.52 -16.63 7.31
C ASP A 90 -6.69 -15.86 7.93
N TYR A 91 -7.35 -16.47 8.90
CA TYR A 91 -8.50 -15.89 9.58
C TYR A 91 -8.15 -15.57 11.02
N CYS A 92 -8.63 -14.42 11.48
CA CYS A 92 -8.65 -14.05 12.89
C CYS A 92 -10.10 -14.18 13.38
N ILE A 93 -10.39 -15.15 14.25
CA ILE A 93 -11.73 -15.48 14.72
C ILE A 93 -11.73 -15.55 16.24
N THR A 94 -12.76 -15.00 16.88
CA THR A 94 -12.91 -15.05 18.34
C THR A 94 -13.39 -16.42 18.83
N LEU A 95 -12.94 -16.84 20.01
CA LEU A 95 -13.23 -18.17 20.57
C LEU A 95 -14.72 -18.47 20.75
N ASP A 96 -15.58 -17.45 20.93
CA ASP A 96 -17.05 -17.60 20.99
C ASP A 96 -17.67 -18.22 19.74
N ARG A 97 -16.97 -18.14 18.59
CA ARG A 97 -17.43 -18.67 17.30
C ARG A 97 -16.80 -20.01 16.95
N ILE A 98 -15.96 -20.55 17.82
CA ILE A 98 -15.22 -21.78 17.57
C ILE A 98 -15.89 -22.95 18.29
N PRO A 99 -16.17 -24.07 17.60
CA PRO A 99 -16.68 -25.27 18.24
C PRO A 99 -15.74 -25.77 19.34
N ARG A 100 -16.30 -26.15 20.49
CA ARG A 100 -15.53 -26.68 21.63
C ARG A 100 -14.71 -27.93 21.30
N THR A 101 -15.09 -28.67 20.25
CA THR A 101 -14.34 -29.83 19.75
C THR A 101 -12.91 -29.50 19.32
N LEU A 102 -12.63 -28.23 19.01
CA LEU A 102 -11.30 -27.76 18.58
C LEU A 102 -10.46 -27.19 19.73
N TYR A 103 -11.00 -27.08 20.96
CA TYR A 103 -10.30 -26.44 22.07
C TYR A 103 -9.05 -27.21 22.49
N SER A 104 -9.08 -28.54 22.41
CA SER A 104 -7.93 -29.39 22.71
C SER A 104 -6.73 -29.09 21.79
N GLU A 105 -6.97 -28.85 20.50
CA GLU A 105 -5.94 -28.50 19.53
C GLU A 105 -5.43 -27.06 19.72
N ILE A 106 -6.33 -26.13 20.09
CA ILE A 106 -5.97 -24.74 20.42
C ILE A 106 -5.06 -24.70 21.65
N ILE A 107 -5.41 -25.44 22.70
CA ILE A 107 -4.64 -25.52 23.95
C ILE A 107 -3.25 -26.12 23.72
N ALA A 108 -3.17 -27.14 22.85
CA ALA A 108 -1.90 -27.78 22.49
C ALA A 108 -0.97 -26.84 21.68
N ASN A 109 -1.51 -25.77 21.10
CA ASN A 109 -0.75 -24.85 20.25
C ASN A 109 -0.02 -23.75 21.06
N ASN A 110 1.23 -24.04 21.41
CA ASN A 110 2.08 -23.08 22.13
C ASN A 110 2.33 -21.77 21.35
N ALA A 111 2.34 -21.79 20.02
CA ALA A 111 2.60 -20.59 19.22
C ALA A 111 1.44 -19.58 19.33
N GLN A 112 0.20 -20.08 19.25
CA GLN A 112 -1.00 -19.28 19.48
C GLN A 112 -1.04 -18.69 20.90
N ARG A 113 -0.72 -19.51 21.93
CA ARG A 113 -0.64 -19.05 23.32
C ARG A 113 0.38 -17.93 23.50
N ASN A 114 1.58 -18.10 22.93
CA ASN A 114 2.66 -17.10 23.04
C ASN A 114 2.27 -15.77 22.36
N GLU A 115 1.52 -15.82 21.26
CA GLU A 115 0.99 -14.62 20.63
C GLU A 115 -0.04 -13.92 21.53
N TRP A 116 -0.91 -14.67 22.21
CA TRP A 116 -1.83 -14.08 23.19
C TRP A 116 -1.11 -13.44 24.37
N VAL A 117 -0.03 -14.05 24.88
CA VAL A 117 0.83 -13.43 25.91
C VAL A 117 1.40 -12.12 25.37
N ARG A 118 1.95 -12.13 24.15
CA ARG A 118 2.56 -10.95 23.54
C ARG A 118 1.57 -9.81 23.27
N LEU A 119 0.37 -10.12 22.77
CA LEU A 119 -0.60 -9.12 22.31
C LEU A 119 -1.58 -8.68 23.40
N PHE A 120 -1.97 -9.60 24.28
CA PHE A 120 -3.04 -9.40 25.25
C PHE A 120 -2.58 -9.59 26.71
N ALA A 121 -1.30 -9.90 26.95
CA ALA A 121 -0.74 -10.13 28.29
C ALA A 121 -1.57 -11.13 29.11
N ILE A 122 -1.99 -12.24 28.48
CA ILE A 122 -2.84 -13.22 29.14
C ILE A 122 -2.19 -13.85 30.38
N ASP A 123 -0.86 -13.83 30.47
CA ASP A 123 -0.08 -14.27 31.63
C ASP A 123 -0.29 -13.42 32.88
N GLU A 124 -0.77 -12.18 32.73
CA GLU A 124 -1.13 -11.30 33.84
C GLU A 124 -2.57 -11.54 34.36
N ILE A 125 -3.38 -12.35 33.67
CA ILE A 125 -4.76 -12.64 34.07
C ILE A 125 -4.75 -13.52 35.31
N LYS A 126 -5.08 -12.90 36.45
CA LYS A 126 -5.27 -13.58 37.73
C LYS A 126 -6.70 -14.09 37.83
N GLY A 127 -6.84 -15.37 38.17
CA GLY A 127 -8.15 -15.95 38.46
C GLY A 127 -8.73 -15.39 39.76
N ASP A 128 -10.05 -15.43 39.86
CA ASP A 128 -10.81 -15.10 41.07
C ASP A 128 -11.69 -16.30 41.50
N MET A 129 -12.73 -16.08 42.31
CA MET A 129 -13.62 -17.18 42.72
C MET A 129 -14.44 -17.76 41.55
N MET A 130 -14.60 -17.03 40.45
CA MET A 130 -15.50 -17.37 39.34
C MET A 130 -14.74 -17.68 38.05
N THR A 131 -13.57 -17.07 37.86
CA THR A 131 -12.76 -17.13 36.63
C THR A 131 -11.42 -17.81 36.87
N GLU A 132 -10.96 -18.58 35.89
CA GLU A 132 -9.67 -19.25 35.95
C GLU A 132 -8.54 -18.31 35.51
N GLY A 133 -7.44 -18.34 36.27
CA GLY A 133 -6.22 -17.60 35.95
C GLY A 133 -5.40 -18.31 34.87
N TYR A 134 -4.42 -17.59 34.34
CA TYR A 134 -3.48 -18.16 33.38
C TYR A 134 -2.68 -19.34 33.98
N CYS A 135 -2.51 -20.39 33.16
CA CYS A 135 -1.68 -21.55 33.46
C CYS A 135 -1.01 -22.12 32.19
N GLU A 136 0.04 -22.91 32.37
CA GLU A 136 0.73 -23.61 31.28
C GLU A 136 0.69 -25.13 31.50
N PRO A 137 0.01 -25.92 30.63
CA PRO A 137 -0.81 -25.51 29.47
C PRO A 137 -2.13 -24.83 29.90
N LEU A 138 -2.75 -24.08 28.99
CA LEU A 138 -4.07 -23.47 29.21
C LEU A 138 -5.14 -24.55 29.45
N THR A 139 -6.18 -24.21 30.19
CA THR A 139 -7.35 -25.07 30.39
C THR A 139 -8.50 -24.70 29.44
N GLU A 140 -9.42 -25.63 29.20
CA GLU A 140 -10.64 -25.34 28.42
C GLU A 140 -11.48 -24.26 29.10
N LYS A 141 -11.54 -24.29 30.43
CA LYS A 141 -12.29 -23.29 31.21
C LYS A 141 -11.68 -21.89 31.08
N PHE A 142 -10.36 -21.74 31.01
CA PHE A 142 -9.73 -20.45 30.71
C PHE A 142 -10.18 -19.88 29.34
N LEU A 143 -10.32 -20.74 28.33
CA LEU A 143 -10.82 -20.33 27.01
C LEU A 143 -12.30 -19.92 27.08
N GLU A 144 -13.12 -20.63 27.88
CA GLU A 144 -14.53 -20.29 28.10
C GLU A 144 -14.71 -18.97 28.86
N ASP A 145 -13.85 -18.69 29.83
CA ASP A 145 -13.84 -17.44 30.60
C ASP A 145 -13.35 -16.24 29.75
N ASN A 146 -12.63 -16.51 28.66
CA ASN A 146 -12.07 -15.51 27.75
C ASN A 146 -12.56 -15.68 26.29
N PRO A 147 -13.88 -15.63 26.03
CA PRO A 147 -14.47 -15.98 24.74
C PRO A 147 -14.09 -15.03 23.59
N PHE A 148 -13.61 -13.82 23.91
CA PHE A 148 -13.23 -12.80 22.91
C PHE A 148 -11.74 -12.81 22.55
N LEU A 149 -10.96 -13.77 23.05
CA LEU A 149 -9.60 -13.96 22.57
C LEU A 149 -9.63 -14.32 21.08
N VAL A 150 -8.75 -13.66 20.32
CA VAL A 150 -8.70 -13.83 18.86
C VAL A 150 -7.75 -14.95 18.51
N LEU A 151 -8.30 -16.06 17.99
CA LEU A 151 -7.52 -17.13 17.39
C LEU A 151 -7.04 -16.70 16.00
N ASP A 152 -5.76 -16.90 15.72
CA ASP A 152 -5.14 -16.63 14.43
C ASP A 152 -4.80 -17.96 13.75
N THR A 153 -5.52 -18.29 12.67
CA THR A 153 -5.33 -19.56 11.98
C THR A 153 -3.96 -19.70 11.30
N LYS A 154 -3.13 -18.63 11.24
CA LYS A 154 -1.74 -18.72 10.75
C LYS A 154 -0.90 -19.73 11.55
N PHE A 155 -1.24 -19.97 12.81
CA PHE A 155 -0.54 -20.91 13.68
C PHE A 155 -1.01 -22.36 13.54
N PHE A 156 -2.02 -22.61 12.70
CA PHE A 156 -2.65 -23.90 12.54
C PHE A 156 -2.48 -24.44 11.12
N SER A 157 -2.64 -25.75 10.97
CA SER A 157 -2.52 -26.43 9.69
C SER A 157 -3.66 -26.03 8.73
N ALA A 158 -3.53 -26.39 7.46
CA ALA A 158 -4.60 -26.19 6.49
C ALA A 158 -5.83 -27.09 6.75
N GLU A 159 -5.66 -28.20 7.47
CA GLU A 159 -6.76 -29.12 7.84
C GLU A 159 -7.60 -28.58 8.99
N PHE A 160 -7.00 -27.74 9.85
CA PHE A 160 -7.69 -27.06 10.94
C PHE A 160 -8.53 -25.85 10.47
N LYS A 161 -8.14 -25.24 9.34
CA LYS A 161 -8.80 -24.07 8.72
C LYS A 161 -10.08 -24.46 8.00
#